data_AF-D8R5A9-F1
#
_entry.id   AF-D8R5A9-F1
#
_cell.length_a   1.000
_cell.length_b   1.000
_cell.length_c   1.000
_cell.angle_alpha   90.00
_cell.angle_beta   90.00
_cell.angle_gamma   90.00
#
_symmetry.space_group_name_H-M   'P 1'
#
loop_
_entity.id
_entity.type
_entity.pdbx_description
1 polymer ?
#
loop_
_entity_poly.entity_id
_entity_poly.type
_entity_poly.pdbx_seq_one_letter_code
_entity_poly.pdbx_strand_id
1 'polypeptide(L)'
;MAALTPGVLIKLLQSIESDVKLGGQYRSVLLQVVGIVPALAGSDLWHNQGFYIKVSDSSHATYVSLAEEDDDLILSDRLQLGQFI
;
A
#
# COMPACT_ATOMS: atom_id res chain seq x y z
N MET A 1 16.57 -14.09 -1.87
CA MET A 1 15.12 -14.08 -2.14
C MET A 1 14.51 -13.01 -1.27
N ALA A 2 13.60 -12.20 -1.82
CA ALA A 2 12.84 -11.24 -1.03
C ALA A 2 11.93 -12.01 -0.05
N ALA A 3 11.87 -11.58 1.21
CA ALA A 3 11.08 -12.25 2.25
C ALA A 3 10.18 -11.23 2.93
N LEU A 4 8.87 -11.51 2.94
CA LEU A 4 7.89 -10.72 3.67
C LEU A 4 8.02 -11.03 5.17
N THR A 5 7.73 -10.03 6.01
CA THR A 5 7.71 -10.19 7.47
C THR A 5 6.27 -10.30 7.97
N PRO A 6 5.79 -11.50 8.34
CA PRO A 6 4.41 -11.68 8.79
C PRO A 6 4.06 -10.79 10.00
N GLY A 7 2.91 -10.13 9.94
CA GLY A 7 2.38 -9.31 11.03
C GLY A 7 2.96 -7.90 11.12
N VAL A 8 3.82 -7.49 10.19
CA VAL A 8 4.36 -6.12 10.14
C VAL A 8 3.27 -5.10 9.79
N LEU A 9 2.25 -5.46 9.01
CA LEU A 9 1.14 -4.54 8.68
C LEU A 9 0.39 -4.11 9.94
N ILE A 10 0.11 -5.04 10.86
CA ILE A 10 -0.56 -4.71 12.13
C ILE A 10 0.32 -3.80 12.99
N LYS A 11 1.63 -4.07 13.04
CA LYS A 11 2.57 -3.22 13.79
C LYS A 11 2.66 -1.81 13.22
N LEU A 12 2.62 -1.67 11.89
CA LEU A 12 2.56 -0.37 11.21
C LEU A 12 1.28 0.38 11.59
N LEU A 13 0.12 -0.27 11.54
CA LEU A 13 -1.16 0.36 11.92
C LEU A 13 -1.19 0.81 13.38
N GLN A 14 -0.72 -0.05 14.31
CA GLN A 14 -0.64 0.28 15.74
C GLN A 14 0.27 1.49 16.02
N SER A 15 1.31 1.68 15.21
CA SER A 15 2.23 2.81 15.39
C SER A 15 1.61 4.16 15.01
N ILE A 16 0.66 4.18 14.08
CA ILE A 16 -0.07 5.39 13.68
C ILE A 16 -0.91 5.90 14.85
N GLU A 17 -1.51 5.00 15.62
CA GLU A 17 -2.33 5.37 16.78
C GLU A 17 -1.50 5.88 17.98
N SER A 18 -0.23 5.48 18.08
CA SER A 18 0.56 5.68 19.29
C SER A 18 1.44 6.94 19.29
N ASP A 19 1.52 7.71 18.18
CA ASP A 19 2.45 8.84 17.95
C ASP A 19 3.94 8.54 18.29
N VAL A 20 4.27 7.26 18.44
CA VAL A 20 5.64 6.80 18.68
C VAL A 20 6.34 6.76 17.33
N LYS A 21 7.31 7.67 17.15
CA LYS A 21 8.17 7.68 15.96
C LYS A 21 8.77 6.29 15.74
N LEU A 22 8.40 5.68 14.61
CA LEU A 22 8.90 4.40 14.12
C LEU A 22 10.43 4.46 13.96
N GLY A 23 11.16 4.11 15.02
CA GLY A 23 12.62 4.02 14.99
C GLY A 23 13.09 2.77 14.24
N GLY A 24 14.00 2.95 13.27
CA GLY A 24 14.90 1.93 12.69
C GLY A 24 14.27 0.75 11.95
N GLN A 25 13.43 -0.04 12.62
CA GLN A 25 12.95 -1.36 12.17
C GLN A 25 11.78 -1.30 11.17
N TYR A 26 11.09 -0.17 11.07
CA TYR A 26 9.94 0.00 10.17
C TYR A 26 10.15 1.09 9.10
N ARG A 27 11.39 1.61 8.96
CA ARG A 27 11.71 2.61 7.92
C ARG A 27 11.66 2.04 6.50
N SER A 28 11.83 0.72 6.37
CA SER A 28 11.72 0.00 5.12
C SER A 28 11.06 -1.34 5.42
N VAL A 29 9.74 -1.40 5.22
CA VAL A 29 8.98 -2.65 5.31
C VAL A 29 8.73 -3.12 3.90
N LEU A 30 9.09 -4.36 3.61
CA LEU A 30 8.81 -4.99 2.33
C LEU A 30 7.38 -5.52 2.32
N LEU A 31 6.56 -5.08 1.37
CA LEU A 31 5.20 -5.56 1.15
C LEU A 31 5.05 -6.07 -0.28
N GLN A 32 4.08 -6.94 -0.52
CA GLN A 32 3.73 -7.41 -1.86
C GLN A 32 2.44 -6.77 -2.34
N VAL A 33 2.42 -6.27 -3.57
CA VAL A 33 1.19 -5.84 -4.26
C VAL A 33 0.41 -7.09 -4.66
N VAL A 34 -0.78 -7.26 -4.09
CA VAL A 34 -1.66 -8.43 -4.32
C VAL A 34 -3.01 -8.06 -4.94
N GLY A 35 -3.23 -6.77 -5.21
CA GLY A 35 -4.43 -6.29 -5.88
C GLY A 35 -4.26 -4.84 -6.31
N ILE A 36 -4.89 -4.47 -7.42
CA ILE A 36 -4.99 -3.10 -7.92
C ILE A 36 -6.45 -2.88 -8.30
N VAL A 37 -7.05 -1.81 -7.80
CA VAL A 37 -8.46 -1.49 -8.00
C VAL A 37 -8.57 -0.01 -8.36
N PRO A 38 -9.17 0.36 -9.51
CA PRO A 38 -9.41 1.75 -9.82
C PRO A 38 -10.42 2.34 -8.83
N ALA A 39 -10.19 3.57 -8.39
CA ALA A 39 -11.16 4.30 -7.59
C ALA A 39 -12.43 4.56 -8.42
N LEU A 40 -13.61 4.35 -7.83
CA LEU A 40 -14.88 4.59 -8.51
C LEU A 40 -15.22 6.08 -8.51
N ALA A 41 -15.18 6.72 -9.69
CA ALA A 41 -15.58 8.11 -9.85
C ALA A 41 -17.10 8.30 -9.68
N GLY A 42 -17.52 8.76 -8.48
CA GLY A 42 -18.89 9.20 -8.18
C GLY A 42 -19.10 10.71 -8.33
N SER A 43 -20.37 11.16 -8.32
CA SER A 43 -20.76 12.52 -8.72
C SER A 43 -20.55 13.64 -7.70
N ASP A 44 -20.14 13.37 -6.45
CA ASP A 44 -19.69 14.34 -5.42
C ASP A 44 -19.33 13.52 -4.14
N LEU A 45 -18.29 13.76 -3.32
CA LEU A 45 -17.40 14.92 -3.12
C LEU A 45 -15.91 14.47 -2.94
N TRP A 46 -15.09 14.74 -3.98
CA TRP A 46 -13.72 15.31 -3.90
C TRP A 46 -12.51 14.34 -3.93
N HIS A 47 -12.24 13.89 -5.17
CA HIS A 47 -11.09 13.13 -5.70
C HIS A 47 -11.20 11.60 -5.65
N ASN A 48 -12.26 11.09 -6.28
CA ASN A 48 -12.36 9.68 -6.69
C ASN A 48 -11.61 9.44 -8.02
N GLN A 49 -10.31 9.74 -8.05
CA GLN A 49 -9.43 9.49 -9.19
C GLN A 49 -8.21 8.70 -8.71
N GLY A 50 -7.65 7.90 -9.61
CA GLY A 50 -6.50 7.04 -9.33
C GLY A 50 -6.84 5.64 -8.84
N PHE A 51 -5.92 5.03 -8.08
CA PHE A 51 -5.97 3.62 -7.75
C PHE A 51 -5.85 3.35 -6.25
N TYR A 52 -6.55 2.32 -5.80
CA TYR A 52 -6.24 1.64 -4.55
C TYR A 52 -5.40 0.40 -4.85
N ILE A 53 -4.33 0.23 -4.09
CA ILE A 53 -3.52 -0.99 -4.15
C ILE A 53 -3.74 -1.81 -2.88
N LYS A 54 -3.89 -3.12 -3.05
CA LYS A 54 -3.92 -4.07 -1.95
C LYS A 54 -2.51 -4.59 -1.73
N VAL A 55 -1.98 -4.37 -0.53
CA VAL A 55 -0.63 -4.78 -0.14
C VAL A 55 -0.69 -5.86 0.94
N SER A 56 0.26 -6.78 0.94
CA SER A 56 0.32 -7.91 1.88
C SER A 56 1.70 -8.09 2.49
N ASP A 57 1.72 -8.50 3.75
CA ASP A 57 2.91 -8.95 4.48
C ASP A 57 3.01 -10.49 4.61
N SER A 58 2.27 -11.22 3.77
CA SER A 58 2.05 -12.68 3.75
C SER A 58 1.04 -13.24 4.75
N SER A 59 0.75 -12.57 5.87
CA SER A 59 -0.27 -13.03 6.83
C SER A 59 -1.52 -12.15 6.83
N HIS A 60 -1.37 -10.87 6.50
CA HIS A 60 -2.43 -9.89 6.41
C HIS A 60 -2.36 -9.15 5.07
N ALA A 61 -3.46 -8.50 4.70
CA ALA A 61 -3.49 -7.62 3.55
C ALA A 61 -4.44 -6.44 3.82
N THR A 62 -4.09 -5.27 3.30
CA THR A 62 -4.89 -4.05 3.44
C THR A 62 -4.89 -3.26 2.14
N TYR A 63 -5.94 -2.45 1.93
CA TYR A 63 -5.98 -1.47 0.85
C TYR A 63 -5.31 -0.18 1.31
N VAL A 64 -4.54 0.42 0.42
CA VAL A 64 -3.96 1.77 0.59
C VAL A 64 -4.24 2.58 -0.67
N SER A 65 -4.46 3.88 -0.50
CA SER A 65 -4.58 4.83 -1.62
C SER A 65 -3.21 5.05 -2.24
N LEU A 66 -3.13 4.99 -3.57
CA LEU A 66 -1.98 5.49 -4.30
C LEU A 66 -2.09 7.01 -4.43
N ALA A 67 -0.95 7.71 -4.39
CA ALA A 67 -0.93 9.14 -4.69
C ALA A 67 -1.20 9.33 -6.19
N GLU A 68 -1.96 10.37 -6.55
CA GLU A 68 -2.33 10.63 -7.96
C GLU A 68 -1.09 10.81 -8.87
N GLU A 69 -0.01 11.41 -8.35
CA GLU A 69 1.28 11.53 -9.04
C GLU A 69 1.95 10.19 -9.38
N ASP A 70 1.57 9.12 -8.68
CA ASP A 70 2.09 7.77 -8.87
C ASP A 70 1.17 6.89 -9.74
N ASP A 71 0.01 7.39 -10.19
CA ASP A 71 -0.93 6.63 -11.03
C ASP A 71 -0.27 6.14 -12.33
N ASP A 72 0.63 6.96 -12.89
CA ASP A 72 1.42 6.64 -14.08
C ASP A 72 2.25 5.36 -13.89
N LEU A 73 2.62 4.99 -12.66
CA LEU A 73 3.34 3.74 -12.40
C LEU A 73 2.47 2.52 -12.73
N ILE A 74 1.17 2.58 -12.46
CA ILE A 74 0.24 1.52 -12.85
C ILE A 74 -0.03 1.59 -14.36
N LEU A 75 -0.31 2.78 -14.88
CA LEU A 75 -0.67 2.97 -16.30
C LEU A 75 0.48 2.63 -17.26
N SER A 76 1.74 2.78 -16.82
CA SER A 76 2.95 2.42 -17.56
C SER A 76 3.49 1.02 -17.24
N ASP A 77 2.73 0.21 -16.51
CA ASP A 77 3.10 -1.16 -16.12
C ASP A 77 4.41 -1.24 -15.31
N ARG A 78 4.72 -0.20 -14.52
CA ARG A 78 5.88 -0.13 -13.62
C ARG A 78 5.56 -0.58 -12.19
N LEU A 79 4.28 -0.53 -11.80
CA LEU A 79 3.73 -1.08 -10.57
C LEU A 79 2.75 -2.20 -10.93
N GLN A 80 3.08 -3.45 -10.58
CA GLN A 80 2.35 -4.64 -11.03
C GLN A 80 1.93 -5.56 -9.88
N LEU A 81 0.97 -6.45 -10.16
CA LEU A 81 0.63 -7.55 -9.27
C LEU A 81 1.82 -8.48 -9.04
N GLY A 82 2.02 -8.89 -7.79
CA GLY A 82 3.12 -9.75 -7.36
C GLY A 82 4.42 -9.01 -7.07
N GLN A 83 4.52 -7.73 -7.40
CA GLN A 83 5.70 -6.90 -7.14
C GLN A 83 5.89 -6.66 -5.63
N PHE A 84 7.16 -6.57 -5.22
CA PHE A 84 7.52 -6.16 -3.88
C PHE A 84 7.85 -4.66 -3.86
N ILE A 85 7.30 -3.95 -2.88
CA ILE A 85 7.49 -2.51 -2.64
C ILE A 85 8.01 -2.27 -1.22
#